data_AF-A0A8J3HMY3-F1
#
_entry.id   AF-A0A8J3HMY3-F1
#
_cell.length_a   1.000
_cell.length_b   1.000
_cell.length_c   1.000
_cell.angle_alpha   90.00
_cell.angle_beta   90.00
_cell.angle_gamma   90.00
#
_symmetry.space_group_name_H-M   'P 1'
#
loop_
_entity.id
_entity.type
_entity.pdbx_description
1 polymer ?
#
loop_
_entity_poly.entity_id
_entity_poly.type
_entity_poly.pdbx_seq_one_letter_code
_entity_poly.pdbx_strand_id
1 'polypeptide(L)'
;MAWTAAQAQRLSWEINIVGNYFPTMRWYNAPDPARAYVEGVLRTNSGRDYSLRVYVPPTFPSTCPDMVVASPAPLRDRKGRKMDEASASMHTLGTRDGCTKICHYRPNLWVPQNTVYLVLLKGRIWLEAYESHLRSGRDLDAYLPHM
;
A
#
# COMPACT_ATOMS: atom_id res chain seq x y z
N MET A 1 2.24 6.32 -23.22
CA MET A 1 1.28 7.40 -22.89
C MET A 1 1.98 8.37 -21.95
N ALA A 2 1.64 9.66 -21.99
CA ALA A 2 2.18 10.66 -21.05
C ALA A 2 1.07 11.14 -20.11
N TRP A 3 1.44 11.66 -18.95
CA TRP A 3 0.49 12.32 -18.06
C TRP A 3 -0.15 13.53 -18.73
N THR A 4 -1.44 13.76 -18.48
CA THR A 4 -2.05 15.07 -18.78
C THR A 4 -1.45 16.15 -17.86
N ALA A 5 -1.58 17.42 -18.24
CA ALA A 5 -1.09 18.54 -17.43
C ALA A 5 -1.67 18.52 -16.01
N ALA A 6 -2.97 18.24 -15.86
CA ALA A 6 -3.64 18.12 -14.56
C ALA A 6 -3.09 16.95 -13.73
N GLN A 7 -2.83 15.80 -14.36
CA GLN A 7 -2.23 14.65 -13.67
C GLN A 7 -0.79 14.91 -13.25
N ALA A 8 0.01 15.57 -14.10
CA ALA A 8 1.38 15.93 -13.77
C ALA A 8 1.44 16.92 -12.59
N GLN A 9 0.54 17.91 -12.56
CA GLN A 9 0.39 18.81 -11.43
C GLN A 9 -0.05 18.06 -10.16
N ARG A 10 -1.02 17.14 -10.29
CA ARG A 10 -1.42 16.31 -9.15
C ARG A 10 -0.27 15.44 -8.64
N LEU A 11 0.51 14.84 -9.53
CA LEU A 11 1.64 13.99 -9.18
C LEU A 11 2.74 14.76 -8.44
N SER A 12 3.00 16.03 -8.82
CA SER A 12 3.98 16.85 -8.10
C SER A 12 3.56 17.13 -6.65
N TRP A 13 2.26 17.33 -6.41
CA TRP A 13 1.72 17.45 -5.04
C TRP A 13 1.86 16.14 -4.25
N GLU A 14 1.59 14.99 -4.90
CA GLU A 14 1.78 13.68 -4.28
C GLU A 14 3.26 13.41 -3.93
N ILE A 15 4.18 13.79 -4.81
CA ILE A 15 5.63 13.68 -4.55
C ILE A 15 6.01 14.47 -3.30
N ASN A 16 5.53 15.71 -3.19
CA ASN A 16 5.84 16.58 -2.06
C ASN A 16 5.24 16.06 -0.74
N ILE A 17 3.95 15.69 -0.71
CA ILE A 17 3.31 15.21 0.53
C ILE A 17 3.91 13.87 0.97
N VAL A 18 4.18 12.95 0.05
CA VAL A 18 4.83 11.67 0.39
C VAL A 18 6.25 11.90 0.89
N GLY A 19 7.03 12.76 0.25
CA GLY A 19 8.39 13.09 0.68
C GLY A 19 8.44 13.69 2.09
N ASN A 20 7.45 14.50 2.45
CA ASN A 20 7.37 15.15 3.76
C ASN A 20 6.99 14.18 4.90
N TYR A 21 6.02 13.29 4.66
CA TYR A 21 5.47 12.42 5.72
C TYR A 21 6.04 10.99 5.73
N PHE A 22 6.57 10.53 4.59
CA PHE A 22 7.19 9.23 4.43
C PHE A 22 8.56 9.39 3.75
N PRO A 23 9.57 9.95 4.45
CA PRO A 23 10.85 10.33 3.85
C PRO A 23 11.70 9.13 3.39
N THR A 24 11.30 7.90 3.66
CA THR A 24 11.92 6.67 3.12
C THR A 24 11.31 6.22 1.80
N MET A 25 10.16 6.77 1.41
CA MET A 25 9.45 6.45 0.17
C MET A 25 10.06 7.20 -1.01
N ARG A 26 10.24 6.50 -2.13
CA ARG A 26 10.80 7.04 -3.37
C ARG A 26 9.88 6.74 -4.53
N TRP A 27 9.79 7.69 -5.45
CA TRP A 27 9.04 7.55 -6.68
C TRP A 27 9.90 6.92 -7.77
N TYR A 28 9.33 5.96 -8.48
CA TYR A 28 9.97 5.22 -9.55
C TYR A 28 9.14 5.31 -10.81
N ASN A 29 9.82 5.49 -11.95
CA ASN A 29 9.20 5.67 -13.27
C ASN A 29 8.10 6.76 -13.28
N ALA A 30 8.21 7.78 -12.43
CA ALA A 30 7.19 8.81 -12.29
C ALA A 30 6.78 9.47 -13.62
N PRO A 31 7.66 9.69 -14.62
CA PRO A 31 7.25 10.23 -15.91
C PRO A 31 6.42 9.28 -16.79
N ASP A 32 6.44 7.97 -16.52
CA ASP A 32 5.72 6.94 -17.28
C ASP A 32 4.47 6.46 -16.52
N PRO A 33 3.25 6.89 -16.92
CA PRO A 33 2.01 6.49 -16.29
C PRO A 33 1.78 4.98 -16.23
N ALA A 34 2.32 4.21 -17.18
CA ALA A 34 2.12 2.76 -17.22
C ALA A 34 2.95 2.01 -16.17
N ARG A 35 3.97 2.66 -15.62
CA ARG A 35 4.98 2.03 -14.76
C ARG A 35 5.23 2.78 -13.46
N ALA A 36 4.51 3.87 -13.20
CA ALA A 36 4.70 4.70 -12.03
C ALA A 36 4.34 3.95 -10.75
N TYR A 37 5.24 3.97 -9.77
CA TYR A 37 4.96 3.49 -8.42
C TYR A 37 5.80 4.26 -7.41
N VAL A 38 5.37 4.20 -6.15
CA VAL A 38 6.16 4.63 -5.00
C VAL A 38 6.52 3.40 -4.17
N GLU A 39 7.76 3.32 -3.70
CA GLU A 39 8.24 2.24 -2.86
C GLU A 39 9.21 2.73 -1.79
N GLY A 40 9.21 2.07 -0.64
CA GLY A 40 10.17 2.35 0.43
C GLY A 40 9.97 1.46 1.64
N VAL A 41 10.97 1.49 2.52
CA VAL A 41 10.97 0.71 3.77
C VAL A 41 10.27 1.49 4.87
N LEU A 42 9.38 0.81 5.59
CA LEU A 42 8.75 1.28 6.82
C LEU A 42 9.13 0.37 7.98
N ARG A 43 9.46 0.99 9.11
CA ARG A 43 9.69 0.30 10.37
C ARG A 43 8.42 0.31 11.21
N THR A 44 8.02 -0.87 11.68
CA THR A 44 6.93 -1.08 12.63
C THR A 44 7.35 -0.71 14.05
N ASN A 45 6.39 -0.56 14.97
CA ASN A 45 6.67 -0.23 16.37
C ASN A 45 7.37 -1.37 17.12
N SER A 46 7.27 -2.60 16.62
CA SER A 46 8.06 -3.75 17.09
C SER A 46 9.50 -3.75 16.57
N GLY A 47 9.88 -2.78 15.74
CA GLY A 47 11.23 -2.64 15.19
C GLY A 47 11.49 -3.43 13.91
N ARG A 48 10.48 -4.09 13.32
CA ARG A 48 10.63 -4.84 12.07
C ARG A 48 10.42 -3.96 10.84
N ASP A 49 11.21 -4.22 9.81
CA ASP A 49 11.18 -3.49 8.54
C ASP A 49 10.39 -4.25 7.48
N TYR A 50 9.59 -3.49 6.74
CA TYR A 50 8.79 -3.96 5.60
C TYR A 50 8.92 -2.98 4.44
N SER A 51 9.03 -3.47 3.20
CA SER A 51 8.90 -2.61 2.02
C SER A 51 7.44 -2.56 1.60
N LEU A 52 6.87 -1.36 1.46
CA LEU A 52 5.58 -1.15 0.81
C LEU A 52 5.80 -0.59 -0.59
N ARG A 53 5.01 -1.06 -1.55
CA ARG A 53 4.93 -0.51 -2.90
C ARG A 53 3.49 -0.14 -3.23
N VAL A 54 3.28 1.09 -3.67
CA VAL A 54 1.99 1.58 -4.18
C VAL A 54 2.12 1.83 -5.68
N TYR A 55 1.35 1.10 -6.47
CA TYR A 55 1.29 1.24 -7.92
C TYR A 55 0.29 2.33 -8.28
N VAL A 56 0.75 3.36 -8.98
CA VAL A 56 -0.08 4.50 -9.38
C VAL A 56 -0.63 4.24 -10.78
N PRO A 57 -1.96 4.13 -10.96
CA PRO A 57 -2.54 3.80 -12.25
C PRO A 57 -2.41 4.97 -13.25
N PRO A 58 -2.38 4.71 -14.57
CA PRO A 58 -2.35 5.76 -15.60
C PRO A 58 -3.52 6.75 -15.52
N THR A 59 -4.63 6.33 -14.92
CA THR A 59 -5.86 7.10 -14.72
C THR A 59 -5.90 7.83 -13.37
N PHE A 60 -4.85 7.75 -12.55
CA PHE A 60 -4.78 8.49 -11.29
C PHE A 60 -5.02 9.99 -11.53
N PRO A 61 -5.82 10.69 -10.70
CA PRO A 61 -6.42 10.23 -9.43
C PRO A 61 -7.83 9.63 -9.54
N SER A 62 -8.38 9.37 -10.74
CA SER A 62 -9.76 8.84 -10.85
C SER A 62 -9.87 7.37 -10.46
N THR A 63 -8.76 6.62 -10.52
CA THR A 63 -8.69 5.21 -10.13
C THR A 63 -7.86 5.04 -8.87
N CYS A 64 -8.36 4.19 -7.96
CA CYS A 64 -7.65 3.81 -6.73
C CYS A 64 -6.32 3.12 -7.06
N PRO A 65 -5.20 3.53 -6.45
CA PRO A 65 -3.94 2.79 -6.51
C PRO A 65 -4.07 1.38 -5.95
N ASP A 66 -3.08 0.52 -6.27
CA ASP A 66 -2.89 -0.76 -5.60
C ASP A 66 -1.72 -0.67 -4.64
N MET A 67 -1.76 -1.42 -3.53
CA MET A 67 -0.66 -1.50 -2.57
C MET A 67 -0.30 -2.95 -2.24
N VAL A 68 0.99 -3.23 -2.19
CA VAL A 68 1.54 -4.53 -1.79
C VAL A 68 2.60 -4.37 -0.72
N VAL A 69 2.84 -5.45 0.02
CA VAL A 69 4.06 -5.62 0.80
C VAL A 69 5.10 -6.26 -0.11
N ALA A 70 6.06 -5.44 -0.57
CA ALA A 70 7.09 -5.83 -1.53
C ALA A 70 8.25 -6.60 -0.87
N SER A 71 8.44 -6.46 0.45
CA SER A 71 9.40 -7.26 1.21
C SER A 71 8.97 -7.37 2.68
N PRO A 72 9.00 -8.59 3.27
CA PRO A 72 9.27 -9.86 2.61
C PRO A 72 8.11 -10.27 1.67
N ALA A 73 8.43 -10.98 0.58
CA ALA A 73 7.46 -11.45 -0.41
C ALA A 73 7.66 -12.95 -0.72
N PRO A 74 6.62 -13.79 -0.62
CA PRO A 74 5.29 -13.48 -0.09
C PRO A 74 5.31 -13.26 1.43
N LEU A 75 4.34 -12.52 1.95
CA LEU A 75 4.11 -12.49 3.40
C LEU A 75 3.60 -13.86 3.87
N ARG A 76 3.84 -14.14 5.15
CA ARG A 76 3.40 -15.39 5.78
C ARG A 76 2.63 -15.08 7.06
N ASP A 77 1.56 -15.81 7.30
CA ASP A 77 0.80 -15.71 8.54
C ASP A 77 1.58 -16.32 9.72
N ARG A 78 1.00 -16.24 10.93
CA ARG A 78 1.62 -16.82 12.14
C ARG A 78 1.92 -18.32 12.02
N LYS A 79 1.14 -19.06 11.23
CA LYS A 79 1.30 -20.51 11.01
C LYS A 79 2.29 -20.80 9.88
N GLY A 80 2.94 -19.78 9.31
CA GLY A 80 3.88 -19.90 8.21
C GLY A 80 3.22 -20.10 6.85
N ARG A 81 1.88 -20.01 6.74
CA ARG A 81 1.16 -20.12 5.46
C ARG A 81 1.33 -18.83 4.67
N LYS A 82 1.43 -18.92 3.35
CA LYS A 82 1.52 -17.73 2.50
C LYS A 82 0.22 -16.92 2.59
N MET A 83 0.36 -15.61 2.54
CA MET A 83 -0.76 -14.66 2.47
C MET A 83 -0.93 -14.18 1.03
N ASP A 84 -1.20 -15.11 0.11
CA ASP A 84 -1.31 -14.87 -1.34
C ASP A 84 -2.75 -14.95 -1.87
N GLU A 85 -3.72 -15.24 -1.01
CA GLU A 85 -5.15 -15.25 -1.33
C GLU A 85 -5.86 -13.99 -0.79
N ALA A 86 -7.02 -13.69 -1.36
CA ALA A 86 -7.91 -12.66 -0.83
C ALA A 86 -8.57 -13.20 0.46
N SER A 87 -8.48 -12.42 1.54
CA SER A 87 -9.09 -12.78 2.83
C SER A 87 -9.60 -11.52 3.49
N ALA A 88 -10.91 -11.53 3.81
CA ALA A 88 -11.53 -10.45 4.56
C ALA A 88 -10.88 -10.31 5.94
N SER A 89 -10.71 -11.42 6.68
CA SER A 89 -10.21 -11.38 8.06
C SER A 89 -8.73 -11.00 8.17
N MET A 90 -7.95 -11.25 7.12
CA MET A 90 -6.55 -10.87 7.03
C MET A 90 -6.32 -9.57 6.25
N HIS A 91 -7.40 -8.93 5.78
CA HIS A 91 -7.33 -7.72 4.96
C HIS A 91 -6.37 -7.84 3.76
N THR A 92 -6.37 -8.97 3.08
CA THR A 92 -5.59 -9.22 1.85
C THR A 92 -6.48 -9.24 0.61
N LEU A 93 -5.93 -8.85 -0.54
CA LEU A 93 -6.63 -8.73 -1.81
C LEU A 93 -5.99 -9.63 -2.91
N GLY A 94 -5.37 -10.74 -2.52
CA GLY A 94 -4.61 -11.63 -3.40
C GLY A 94 -3.17 -11.19 -3.57
N THR A 95 -2.64 -11.30 -4.80
CA THR A 95 -1.25 -10.93 -5.11
C THR A 95 -1.15 -9.98 -6.30
N ARG A 96 -0.02 -9.27 -6.35
CA ARG A 96 0.44 -8.54 -7.53
C ARG A 96 1.96 -8.67 -7.59
N ASP A 97 2.49 -9.09 -8.74
CA ASP A 97 3.92 -9.32 -8.97
C ASP A 97 4.57 -10.23 -7.89
N GLY A 98 3.86 -11.30 -7.49
CA GLY A 98 4.32 -12.23 -6.44
C GLY A 98 4.30 -11.68 -5.01
N CYS A 99 3.87 -10.43 -4.83
CA CYS A 99 3.77 -9.76 -3.54
C CYS A 99 2.34 -9.81 -3.00
N THR A 100 2.19 -9.89 -1.68
CA THR A 100 0.88 -9.86 -1.01
C THR A 100 0.23 -8.49 -1.19
N LYS A 101 -0.94 -8.45 -1.83
CA LYS A 101 -1.74 -7.23 -2.00
C LYS A 101 -2.59 -7.01 -0.75
N ILE A 102 -2.53 -5.80 -0.19
CA ILE A 102 -3.19 -5.48 1.09
C ILE A 102 -4.32 -4.48 0.91
N CYS A 103 -5.36 -4.64 1.72
CA CYS A 103 -6.53 -3.76 1.72
C CYS A 103 -6.15 -2.37 2.26
N HIS A 104 -6.73 -1.33 1.64
CA HIS A 104 -6.50 0.07 2.02
C HIS A 104 -7.77 0.89 1.77
N TYR A 105 -8.21 0.97 0.51
CA TYR A 105 -9.43 1.65 0.09
C TYR A 105 -10.29 0.70 -0.75
N ARG A 106 -11.61 0.82 -0.63
CA ARG A 106 -12.54 0.13 -1.53
C ARG A 106 -12.63 0.93 -2.84
N PRO A 107 -12.43 0.31 -4.03
CA PRO A 107 -12.42 1.04 -5.29
C PRO A 107 -13.69 1.88 -5.55
N ASN A 108 -14.85 1.43 -5.07
CA ASN A 108 -16.14 2.13 -5.22
C ASN A 108 -16.33 3.32 -4.26
N LEU A 109 -15.47 3.47 -3.25
CA LEU A 109 -15.48 4.60 -2.31
C LEU A 109 -14.29 5.55 -2.52
N TRP A 110 -13.41 5.24 -3.46
CA TRP A 110 -12.28 6.08 -3.81
C TRP A 110 -12.78 7.37 -4.47
N VAL A 111 -12.29 8.51 -4.00
CA VAL A 111 -12.53 9.81 -4.62
C VAL A 111 -11.21 10.46 -5.03
N PRO A 112 -11.18 11.28 -6.08
CA PRO A 112 -9.94 11.91 -6.56
C PRO A 112 -9.19 12.70 -5.49
N GLN A 113 -9.84 13.21 -4.44
CA GLN A 113 -9.20 13.94 -3.35
C GLN A 113 -8.36 13.04 -2.42
N ASN A 114 -8.53 11.72 -2.44
CA ASN A 114 -7.67 10.81 -1.70
C ASN A 114 -6.25 10.82 -2.26
N THR A 115 -5.25 10.78 -1.38
CA THR A 115 -3.83 10.93 -1.73
C THR A 115 -3.07 9.60 -1.60
N VAL A 116 -1.93 9.50 -2.26
CA VAL A 116 -0.99 8.38 -2.08
C VAL A 116 -0.46 8.34 -0.64
N TYR A 117 -0.31 9.50 0.00
CA TYR A 117 -0.03 9.58 1.44
C TYR A 117 -1.06 8.80 2.28
N LEU A 118 -2.36 8.96 2.01
CA LEU A 118 -3.40 8.24 2.75
C LEU A 118 -3.37 6.74 2.48
N VAL A 119 -3.05 6.32 1.25
CA VAL A 119 -2.83 4.91 0.90
C VAL A 119 -1.66 4.33 1.72
N LEU A 120 -0.51 5.02 1.75
CA LEU A 120 0.66 4.62 2.53
C LEU A 120 0.37 4.59 4.03
N LEU A 121 -0.42 5.54 4.56
CA LEU A 121 -0.84 5.56 5.96
C LEU A 121 -1.68 4.31 6.31
N LYS A 122 -2.61 3.91 5.44
CA LYS A 122 -3.35 2.65 5.62
C LYS A 122 -2.41 1.44 5.60
N GLY A 123 -1.40 1.43 4.73
CA GLY A 123 -0.38 0.38 4.69
C GLY A 123 0.44 0.31 5.98
N ARG A 124 0.85 1.46 6.52
CA ARG A 124 1.56 1.56 7.81
C ARG A 124 0.72 0.99 8.95
N ILE A 125 -0.57 1.29 8.99
CA ILE A 125 -1.53 0.77 9.99
C ILE A 125 -1.71 -0.75 9.81
N TRP A 126 -1.83 -1.22 8.57
CA TRP A 126 -1.96 -2.64 8.27
C TRP A 126 -0.75 -3.44 8.78
N LEU A 127 0.47 -2.92 8.62
CA LEU A 127 1.69 -3.56 9.11
C LEU A 127 1.71 -3.70 10.65
N GLU A 128 1.17 -2.72 11.40
CA GLU A 128 1.05 -2.85 12.87
C GLU A 128 0.06 -3.94 13.29
N ALA A 129 -1.07 -4.04 12.58
CA ALA A 129 -2.03 -5.10 12.80
C ALA A 129 -1.45 -6.48 12.46
N TYR A 130 -0.67 -6.56 11.37
CA TYR A 130 0.04 -7.77 10.99
C TYR A 130 1.08 -8.20 12.04
N GLU A 131 1.88 -7.28 12.59
CA GLU A 131 2.77 -7.58 13.72
C GLU A 131 2.01 -8.09 14.95
N SER A 132 0.83 -7.54 15.19
CA SER A 132 -0.05 -7.98 16.28
C SER A 132 -0.61 -9.39 16.02
N HIS A 133 -0.98 -9.70 14.78
CA HIS A 133 -1.34 -11.05 14.34
C HIS A 133 -0.20 -12.05 14.53
N LEU A 134 1.02 -11.72 14.11
CA LEU A 134 2.17 -12.61 14.28
C LEU A 134 2.43 -12.95 15.76
N ARG A 135 2.20 -11.99 16.65
CA ARG A 135 2.36 -12.16 18.10
C ARG A 135 1.22 -12.95 18.74
N SER A 136 -0.03 -12.63 18.41
CA SER A 136 -1.22 -13.14 19.13
C SER A 136 -1.90 -14.31 18.45
N GLY A 137 -1.72 -14.46 17.13
CA GLY A 137 -2.47 -15.38 16.26
C GLY A 137 -3.91 -14.99 15.97
N ARG A 138 -4.38 -13.83 16.45
CA ARG A 138 -5.69 -13.29 16.09
C ARG A 138 -5.63 -12.71 14.70
N ASP A 139 -6.72 -12.84 13.94
CA ASP A 139 -6.85 -12.24 12.61
C ASP A 139 -6.78 -10.71 12.66
N LEU A 140 -6.49 -10.07 11.52
CA LEU A 140 -6.29 -8.62 11.46
C LEU A 140 -7.57 -7.84 11.82
N ASP A 141 -8.76 -8.41 11.59
CA ASP A 141 -10.06 -7.84 12.00
C ASP A 141 -10.13 -7.50 13.50
N ALA A 142 -9.38 -8.22 14.34
CA ALA A 142 -9.34 -7.93 15.78
C ALA A 142 -8.60 -6.60 16.10
N TYR A 143 -7.86 -6.06 15.14
CA TYR A 143 -7.05 -4.85 15.25
C TYR A 143 -7.48 -3.75 14.28
N LEU A 144 -8.07 -4.14 13.14
CA LEU A 144 -8.54 -3.27 12.08
C LEU A 144 -10.04 -3.50 11.90
N PRO A 145 -10.91 -2.63 12.43
CA PRO A 145 -12.33 -2.76 12.17
C PRO A 145 -12.59 -2.54 10.67
N HIS A 146 -13.49 -3.35 10.11
CA HIS A 146 -14.03 -3.10 8.76
C HIS A 146 -14.70 -1.73 8.75
N MET A 147 -14.15 -0.83 7.92
CA MET A 147 -14.75 0.48 7.60
C MET A 147 -15.55 0.40 6.31
#